data_AF-A0A1G1FWD9-F1
#
_entry.id   AF-A0A1G1FWD9-F1
#
_cell.length_a   1.000
_cell.length_b   1.000
_cell.length_c   1.000
_cell.angle_alpha   90.00
_cell.angle_beta   90.00
_cell.angle_gamma   90.00
#
_symmetry.space_group_name_H-M   'P 1'
#
loop_
_entity.id
_entity.type
_entity.pdbx_description
1 polymer ?
#
loop_
_entity_poly.entity_id
_entity_poly.type
_entity_poly.pdbx_seq_one_letter_code
_entity_poly.pdbx_strand_id
1 'polypeptide(L)'
;MRYRQSYKEKMELEKAAMVAAGLVSERYAGVSNIEFQMTYYQRGLHPVLMTRTLSFLPANYATFHMKCMQEGCTDGGYDLAPVVDGLAHSRKKTVKGKIFCHGTNDTIGHASIAYEVNIQYCKPVK
;
A
#
# COMPACT_ATOMS: atom_id res chain seq x y z
N MET A 1 6.75 32.03 5.18
CA MET A 1 6.75 31.05 6.30
C MET A 1 5.55 30.08 6.30
N ARG A 2 4.50 30.27 5.48
CA ARG A 2 3.29 29.43 5.44
C ARG A 2 3.51 27.98 4.94
N TYR A 3 4.44 27.80 3.99
CA TYR A 3 4.77 26.48 3.40
C TYR A 3 5.42 25.49 4.39
N ARG A 4 6.21 26.00 5.34
CA ARG A 4 6.89 25.17 6.35
C ARG A 4 5.91 24.67 7.42
N GLN A 5 4.83 25.41 7.65
CA GLN A 5 3.80 25.06 8.62
C GLN A 5 2.86 23.99 8.05
N SER A 6 2.44 24.15 6.79
CA SER A 6 1.63 23.14 6.09
C SER A 6 2.37 21.81 5.90
N TYR A 7 3.70 21.84 5.68
CA TYR A 7 4.50 20.62 5.59
C TYR A 7 4.54 19.84 6.92
N LYS A 8 4.71 20.55 8.05
CA LYS A 8 4.69 19.94 9.38
C LYS A 8 3.33 19.33 9.69
N GLU A 9 2.25 20.06 9.42
CA GLU A 9 0.88 19.57 9.63
C GLU A 9 0.61 18.29 8.81
N LYS A 10 1.03 18.26 7.55
CA LYS A 10 0.92 17.05 6.72
C LYS A 10 1.70 15.86 7.29
N MET A 11 2.91 16.10 7.78
CA MET A 11 3.74 15.06 8.37
C MET A 11 3.14 14.49 9.66
N GLU A 12 2.57 15.35 10.51
CA GLU A 12 1.87 14.93 11.73
C GLU A 12 0.58 14.15 11.41
N LEU A 13 -0.15 14.54 10.36
CA LEU A 13 -1.31 13.77 9.88
C LEU A 13 -0.91 12.39 9.35
N GLU A 14 0.15 12.31 8.54
CA GLU A 14 0.69 11.03 8.04
C GLU A 14 1.15 10.14 9.19
N LYS A 15 1.79 10.72 10.21
CA LYS A 15 2.23 10.00 11.42
C LYS A 15 1.03 9.52 12.25
N ALA A 16 0.03 10.37 12.45
CA ALA A 16 -1.18 10.00 13.17
C ALA A 16 -1.95 8.87 12.46
N ALA A 17 -2.06 8.94 11.13
CA ALA A 17 -2.67 7.88 10.32
C ALA A 17 -1.88 6.56 10.42
N MET A 18 -0.54 6.64 10.43
CA MET A 18 0.33 5.47 10.61
C MET A 18 0.11 4.80 11.97
N VAL A 19 0.05 5.59 13.05
CA VAL A 19 -0.25 5.09 14.40
C VAL A 19 -1.67 4.49 14.46
N ALA A 20 -2.65 5.15 13.86
CA ALA A 20 -4.04 4.68 13.83
C ALA A 20 -4.24 3.38 13.03
N ALA A 21 -3.37 3.11 12.05
CA ALA A 21 -3.39 1.83 11.34
C ALA A 21 -3.01 0.64 12.25
N GLY A 22 -2.32 0.88 13.37
CA GLY A 22 -1.82 -0.17 14.25
C GLY A 22 -0.71 -1.01 13.60
N LEU A 23 -0.19 -1.95 14.37
CA LEU A 23 0.80 -2.92 13.89
C LEU A 23 0.14 -4.06 13.12
N VAL A 24 0.91 -4.70 12.24
CA VAL A 24 0.47 -5.92 11.55
C VAL A 24 0.09 -7.02 12.55
N SER A 25 0.85 -7.19 13.64
CA SER A 25 0.55 -8.16 14.70
C SER A 25 -0.76 -7.87 15.43
N GLU A 26 -1.12 -6.59 15.58
CA GLU A 26 -2.33 -6.14 16.27
C GLU A 26 -3.57 -6.38 15.42
N ARG A 27 -3.46 -6.20 14.10
CA ARG A 27 -4.59 -6.37 13.16
C ARG A 27 -4.75 -7.78 12.63
N TYR A 28 -3.66 -8.51 12.41
CA TYR A 28 -3.66 -9.78 11.70
C TYR A 28 -2.98 -10.88 12.52
N ALA A 29 -3.76 -11.50 13.40
CA ALA A 29 -3.26 -12.54 14.29
C ALA A 29 -2.61 -13.71 13.54
N GLY A 30 -1.39 -14.06 13.96
CA GLY A 30 -0.63 -15.17 13.41
C GLY A 30 -0.11 -14.94 11.99
N VAL A 31 -0.07 -13.71 11.49
CA VAL A 31 0.70 -13.35 10.29
C VAL A 31 2.16 -13.17 10.67
N SER A 32 3.07 -13.80 9.91
CA SER A 32 4.52 -13.69 10.10
C SER A 32 5.19 -12.76 9.07
N ASN A 33 4.58 -12.62 7.89
CA ASN A 33 5.05 -11.71 6.83
C ASN A 33 3.92 -11.44 5.84
N ILE A 34 3.82 -10.21 5.35
CA ILE A 34 3.02 -9.83 4.20
C ILE A 34 3.98 -9.27 3.15
N GLU A 35 3.97 -9.85 1.96
CA GLU A 35 4.78 -9.37 0.85
C GLU A 35 3.89 -8.83 -0.27
N PHE A 36 4.18 -7.63 -0.75
CA PHE A 36 3.60 -7.08 -1.96
C PHE A 36 4.65 -7.11 -3.06
N GLN A 37 4.35 -7.78 -4.16
CA GLN A 37 5.09 -7.66 -5.41
C GLN A 37 4.27 -6.81 -6.35
N MET A 38 4.81 -5.69 -6.80
CA MET A 38 4.05 -4.70 -7.59
C MET A 38 4.83 -4.28 -8.82
N THR A 39 4.11 -4.13 -9.93
CA THR A 39 4.58 -3.47 -11.15
C THR A 39 3.77 -2.21 -11.35
N TYR A 40 4.44 -1.06 -11.35
CA TYR A 40 3.85 0.25 -11.55
C TYR A 40 3.80 0.57 -13.04
N TYR A 41 2.64 1.06 -13.48
CA TYR A 41 2.38 1.48 -14.83
C TYR A 41 2.00 2.95 -14.90
N GLN A 42 2.50 3.64 -15.92
CA GLN A 42 2.15 5.01 -16.27
C GLN A 42 1.59 5.07 -17.70
N ARG A 43 0.89 6.15 -18.03
CA ARG A 43 0.54 6.45 -19.43
C ARG A 43 1.77 6.95 -20.18
N GLY A 44 2.12 6.32 -21.30
CA GLY A 44 3.21 6.76 -22.16
C GLY A 44 3.79 5.64 -23.01
N LEU A 45 4.86 5.96 -23.76
CA LEU A 45 5.57 5.03 -24.65
C LEU A 45 6.26 3.88 -23.89
N HIS A 46 6.69 4.13 -22.66
CA HIS A 46 7.23 3.13 -21.75
C HIS A 46 6.26 2.95 -20.56
N PRO A 47 5.30 2.01 -20.69
CA PRO A 47 4.19 1.92 -19.75
C PRO A 47 4.62 1.36 -18.40
N VAL A 48 5.71 0.59 -18.30
CA VAL A 48 6.24 0.12 -17.02
C VAL A 48 7.15 1.21 -16.43
N LEU A 49 6.77 1.75 -15.28
CA LEU A 49 7.55 2.74 -14.56
C LEU A 49 8.60 2.09 -13.66
N MET A 50 8.21 1.09 -12.86
CA MET A 50 9.09 0.37 -11.95
C MET A 50 8.46 -0.94 -11.45
N THR A 51 9.29 -1.85 -10.95
CA THR A 51 8.85 -2.97 -10.12
C THR A 51 9.35 -2.76 -8.69
N ARG A 52 8.54 -3.12 -7.70
CA ARG A 52 8.91 -3.00 -6.28
C ARG A 52 8.34 -4.16 -5.47
N THR A 53 9.17 -4.70 -4.59
CA THR A 53 8.74 -5.62 -3.53
C THR A 53 8.75 -4.87 -2.20
N LEU A 54 7.68 -5.04 -1.42
CA LEU A 54 7.55 -4.55 -0.06
C LEU A 54 7.26 -5.72 0.87
N SER A 55 7.87 -5.71 2.05
CA SER A 55 7.62 -6.70 3.10
C SER A 55 7.16 -6.01 4.37
N PHE A 56 6.14 -6.58 5.02
CA PHE A 56 5.59 -6.12 6.28
C PHE A 56 5.65 -7.27 7.29
N LEU A 57 6.51 -7.10 8.28
CA LEU A 57 6.67 -7.96 9.44
C LEU A 57 5.66 -7.58 10.53
N PRO A 58 5.47 -8.44 11.55
CA PRO A 58 4.49 -8.19 12.60
C PRO A 58 4.69 -6.85 13.33
N ALA A 59 5.93 -6.38 13.43
CA ALA A 59 6.28 -5.10 14.07
C ALA A 59 6.17 -3.87 13.15
N ASN A 60 5.83 -4.04 11.86
CA ASN A 60 5.57 -2.91 10.98
C ASN A 60 4.13 -2.40 11.17
N TYR A 61 3.91 -1.12 10.88
CA TYR A 61 2.56 -0.56 10.80
C TYR A 61 1.80 -1.16 9.62
N ALA A 62 0.50 -1.41 9.79
CA ALA A 62 -0.40 -1.93 8.78
C ALA A 62 -0.86 -0.86 7.77
N THR A 63 0.07 -0.03 7.31
CA THR A 63 -0.19 1.03 6.33
C THR A 63 0.03 0.49 4.91
N PHE A 64 -1.06 0.01 4.29
CA PHE A 64 -1.02 -0.59 2.95
C PHE A 64 -1.50 0.38 1.86
N HIS A 65 -1.26 1.67 2.05
CA HIS A 65 -1.51 2.69 1.03
C HIS A 65 -0.19 3.14 0.38
N MET A 66 -0.08 2.94 -0.93
CA MET A 66 1.11 3.29 -1.72
C MET A 66 0.86 4.58 -2.48
N LYS A 67 1.75 5.57 -2.33
CA LYS A 67 1.65 6.83 -3.07
C LYS A 67 1.76 6.59 -4.57
N CYS A 68 0.99 7.34 -5.36
CA CYS A 68 1.19 7.39 -6.80
C CYS A 68 2.52 8.08 -7.11
N MET A 69 3.30 7.52 -8.04
CA MET A 69 4.60 8.06 -8.44
C MET A 69 4.53 8.96 -9.68
N GLN A 70 3.33 9.15 -10.25
CA GLN A 70 3.15 10.05 -11.39
C GLN A 70 3.36 11.50 -10.96
N GLU A 71 4.18 12.23 -11.71
CA GLU A 71 4.36 13.67 -11.49
C GLU A 71 3.03 14.42 -11.60
N GLY A 72 2.82 15.37 -10.69
CA GLY A 72 1.58 16.15 -10.61
C GLY A 72 0.38 15.41 -10.01
N CYS A 73 0.51 14.13 -9.62
CA CYS A 73 -0.57 13.44 -8.90
C CYS A 73 -0.68 13.93 -7.45
N THR A 74 -1.84 14.50 -7.10
CA THR A 74 -2.19 14.87 -5.73
C THR A 74 -3.28 13.93 -5.19
N ASP A 75 -3.20 13.61 -3.90
CA ASP A 75 -4.17 12.78 -3.16
C ASP A 75 -4.50 11.42 -3.79
N GLY A 76 -3.58 10.91 -4.61
CA GLY A 76 -3.68 9.61 -5.26
C GLY A 76 -2.84 8.53 -4.60
N GLY A 77 -3.03 7.32 -5.09
CA GLY A 77 -2.31 6.15 -4.60
C GLY A 77 -3.10 4.88 -4.81
N TYR A 78 -2.66 3.85 -4.12
CA TYR A 78 -3.16 2.49 -4.23
C TYR A 78 -3.38 1.95 -2.81
N ASP A 79 -4.64 1.80 -2.43
CA ASP A 79 -5.00 1.18 -1.15
C ASP A 79 -5.15 -0.33 -1.33
N LEU A 80 -4.23 -1.08 -0.71
CA LEU A 80 -4.25 -2.54 -0.65
C LEU A 80 -4.76 -3.07 0.69
N ALA A 81 -5.17 -2.21 1.63
CA ALA A 81 -5.69 -2.67 2.92
C ALA A 81 -6.91 -3.59 2.78
N PRO A 82 -7.92 -3.30 1.93
CA PRO A 82 -9.05 -4.22 1.73
C PRO A 82 -8.62 -5.60 1.17
N VAL A 83 -7.54 -5.62 0.38
CA VAL A 83 -6.98 -6.85 -0.20
C VAL A 83 -6.35 -7.71 0.90
N VAL A 84 -5.54 -7.10 1.76
CA VAL A 84 -4.94 -7.77 2.93
C VAL A 84 -6.02 -8.24 3.89
N ASP A 85 -7.00 -7.40 4.21
CA ASP A 85 -8.11 -7.73 5.11
C ASP A 85 -8.88 -8.96 4.61
N GLY A 86 -9.22 -8.99 3.32
CA GLY A 86 -9.90 -10.12 2.69
C GLY A 86 -9.08 -11.41 2.70
N LEU A 87 -7.77 -11.32 2.42
CA LEU A 87 -6.87 -12.48 2.50
C LEU A 87 -6.75 -13.01 3.94
N ALA A 88 -6.54 -12.11 4.91
CA ALA A 88 -6.37 -12.46 6.32
C ALA A 88 -7.64 -13.10 6.89
N HIS A 89 -8.82 -12.52 6.62
CA HIS A 89 -10.11 -13.06 7.06
C HIS A 89 -10.38 -14.45 6.46
N SER A 90 -10.10 -14.63 5.17
CA SER A 90 -10.30 -15.92 4.50
C SER A 90 -9.16 -16.92 4.72
N ARG A 91 -8.12 -16.54 5.48
CA ARG A 91 -6.87 -17.31 5.69
C ARG A 91 -6.21 -17.77 4.37
N LYS A 92 -6.47 -17.06 3.27
CA LYS A 92 -5.82 -17.28 1.98
C LYS A 92 -4.40 -16.73 2.03
N LYS A 93 -3.54 -17.32 1.19
CA LYS A 93 -2.12 -16.99 1.16
C LYS A 93 -1.74 -16.01 0.05
N THR A 94 -2.44 -16.01 -1.06
CA THR A 94 -2.04 -15.20 -2.23
C THR A 94 -3.25 -14.68 -2.99
N VAL A 95 -3.13 -13.46 -3.51
CA VAL A 95 -4.07 -12.88 -4.47
C VAL A 95 -3.32 -11.98 -5.44
N LYS A 96 -3.76 -11.99 -6.70
CA LYS A 96 -3.25 -11.09 -7.74
C LYS A 96 -4.36 -10.17 -8.20
N GLY A 97 -4.00 -8.96 -8.60
CA GLY A 97 -4.96 -8.01 -9.10
C GLY A 97 -4.32 -6.81 -9.78
N LYS A 98 -5.19 -5.88 -10.16
CA LYS A 98 -4.81 -4.59 -10.72
C LYS A 98 -5.64 -3.51 -10.06
N ILE A 99 -5.01 -2.40 -9.69
CA ILE A 99 -5.69 -1.23 -9.13
C ILE A 99 -5.18 0.03 -9.84
N PHE A 100 -6.08 0.99 -10.02
CA PHE A 100 -5.79 2.26 -10.69
C PHE A 100 -5.65 3.37 -9.66
N CYS A 101 -4.83 4.37 -9.97
CA CYS A 101 -4.74 5.56 -9.13
C CYS A 101 -6.02 6.38 -9.28
N HIS A 102 -6.59 6.81 -8.15
CA HIS A 102 -7.78 7.66 -8.08
C HIS A 102 -7.46 9.14 -7.78
N GLY A 103 -6.18 9.52 -7.81
CA GLY A 103 -5.74 10.91 -7.56
C GLY A 103 -6.07 11.85 -8.71
N THR A 104 -5.98 13.15 -8.43
CA THR A 104 -6.21 14.22 -9.40
C THR A 104 -4.94 14.58 -10.15
N ASN A 105 -5.00 14.53 -11.48
CA ASN A 105 -4.00 15.01 -12.44
C ASN A 105 -4.71 15.23 -13.80
N ASP A 106 -5.90 15.84 -13.78
CA ASP A 106 -6.77 16.12 -14.93
C ASP A 106 -7.11 14.92 -15.86
N THR A 107 -6.70 13.69 -15.51
CA THR A 107 -6.90 12.46 -16.28
C THR A 107 -7.13 11.26 -15.36
N ILE A 108 -8.32 10.67 -15.45
CA ILE A 108 -8.65 9.42 -14.75
C ILE A 108 -7.76 8.29 -15.30
N GLY A 109 -7.19 7.48 -14.41
CA GLY A 109 -6.38 6.32 -14.79
C GLY A 109 -5.01 6.68 -15.36
N HIS A 110 -4.39 7.76 -14.87
CA HIS A 110 -3.04 8.18 -15.26
C HIS A 110 -1.96 7.16 -14.87
N ALA A 111 -2.21 6.37 -13.82
CA ALA A 111 -1.32 5.31 -13.37
C ALA A 111 -2.11 4.10 -12.81
N SER A 112 -1.48 2.93 -12.83
CA SER A 112 -2.02 1.71 -12.24
C SER A 112 -0.90 0.82 -11.72
N ILE A 113 -1.21 -0.10 -10.82
CA ILE A 113 -0.30 -1.19 -10.45
C ILE A 113 -0.94 -2.53 -10.74
N ALA A 114 -0.16 -3.47 -11.26
CA ALA A 114 -0.45 -4.90 -11.08
C ALA A 114 0.24 -5.34 -9.80
N TYR A 115 -0.44 -6.14 -8.99
CA TYR A 115 0.09 -6.59 -7.70
C TYR A 115 -0.13 -8.08 -7.48
N GLU A 116 0.73 -8.64 -6.66
CA GLU A 116 0.57 -9.92 -5.99
C GLU A 116 0.82 -9.70 -4.49
N VAL A 117 -0.18 -10.04 -3.66
CA VAL A 117 -0.05 -9.99 -2.20
C VAL A 117 0.09 -11.41 -1.68
N ASN A 118 1.16 -11.67 -0.92
CA ASN A 118 1.44 -12.95 -0.28
C ASN A 118 1.44 -12.81 1.24
N ILE A 119 0.56 -13.53 1.94
CA ILE A 119 0.54 -13.61 3.40
C ILE A 119 1.11 -14.96 3.85
N GLN A 120 2.14 -14.88 4.69
CA GLN A 120 2.68 -16.01 5.43
C GLN A 120 2.10 -15.99 6.84
N TYR A 121 1.60 -17.13 7.28
CA TYR A 121 1.11 -17.32 8.64
C TYR A 121 2.12 -18.10 9.46
N CYS A 122 2.22 -17.77 10.74
CA CYS A 122 2.94 -18.57 11.72
C CYS A 122 2.44 -20.01 11.66
N LYS A 123 3.36 -20.96 11.60
CA LYS A 123 3.00 -22.37 11.71
C LYS A 123 2.42 -22.58 13.12
N PRO A 124 1.30 -23.32 13.28
CA PRO A 124 0.87 -23.71 14.60
C PRO A 124 2.00 -24.51 15.26
N VAL A 125 2.37 -24.10 16.47
CA VAL A 125 3.28 -24.88 17.32
C VAL A 125 2.52 -26.17 17.64
N LYS A 126 3.07 -27.31 17.20
CA LYS A 126 2.55 -28.64 17.54
C LYS A 126 2.87 -28.99 18.98
#